data_AF-A0A7C2B336-F1
#
_entry.id   AF-A0A7C2B336-F1
#
_cell.length_a   1.000
_cell.length_b   1.000
_cell.length_c   1.000
_cell.angle_alpha   90.00
_cell.angle_beta   90.00
_cell.angle_gamma   90.00
#
_symmetry.space_group_name_H-M   'P 1'
#
loop_
_entity.id
_entity.type
_entity.pdbx_description
1 polymer ?
#
loop_
_entity_poly.entity_id
_entity_poly.type
_entity_poly.pdbx_seq_one_letter_code
_entity_poly.pdbx_strand_id
1 'polypeptide(L)'
;MSLSYFMERERKFEIAFLICIYLLGFIIRIYPKLLVSPHLPSFLGDVWYRICMAQYILDHGSLPIPDIRYLAYGNVPLWYPPLSPIFLAFLSKITTLDLATVCTRVIPFFEAFTPIPFYFLIKKWYNDQIARISALILALTPSFIYLTGIADLQIFTLWIIPVALLLISEQYTLKKAIILGVILGINFLFHLSYFVTLITLLLYVVAEKIEKKPIKEKIKFFLISTGISLGITAWWWVPDNLFKWWIFHISTSTLLQDITGHLEFYGAPFMILGFIGFVYFCTKKFNHKIFIIIWCFFLFYEVFSENILDILNRADLMWLTVV
;
A
#
# COMPACT_ATOMS: atom_id res chain seq x y z
N MET A 1 -10.42 42.98 8.74
CA MET A 1 -10.78 41.61 8.31
C MET A 1 -10.72 40.70 9.53
N SER A 2 -11.75 39.90 9.79
CA SER A 2 -11.81 39.01 10.96
C SER A 2 -10.96 37.74 10.77
N LEU A 3 -10.51 37.14 11.87
CA LEU A 3 -9.81 35.85 11.89
C LEU A 3 -10.62 34.73 11.21
N SER A 4 -11.95 34.77 11.32
CA SER A 4 -12.86 33.83 10.67
C SER A 4 -12.77 33.88 9.14
N TYR A 5 -12.60 35.07 8.56
CA TYR A 5 -12.47 35.26 7.11
C TYR A 5 -11.17 34.66 6.58
N PHE A 6 -10.07 34.81 7.32
CA PHE A 6 -8.79 34.21 6.95
C PHE A 6 -8.84 32.67 7.04
N MET A 7 -9.39 32.12 8.13
CA MET A 7 -9.55 30.68 8.28
C MET A 7 -10.44 30.07 7.19
N GLU A 8 -11.52 30.75 6.80
CA GLU A 8 -12.40 30.29 5.73
C GLU A 8 -11.70 30.32 4.37
N ARG A 9 -10.93 31.38 4.09
CA ARG A 9 -10.15 31.50 2.85
C ARG A 9 -9.08 30.42 2.73
N GLU A 10 -8.34 30.15 3.81
CA GLU A 10 -7.33 29.08 3.84
C GLU A 10 -7.95 27.71 3.64
N ARG A 11 -9.10 27.44 4.27
CA ARG A 11 -9.85 26.20 4.08
C ARG A 11 -10.32 26.02 2.63
N LYS A 12 -10.84 27.09 2.00
CA LYS A 12 -11.25 27.06 0.58
C LYS A 12 -10.05 26.78 -0.34
N PHE A 13 -8.91 27.42 -0.06
CA PHE A 13 -7.68 27.18 -0.81
C PHE A 13 -7.19 25.74 -0.66
N GLU A 14 -7.19 25.19 0.56
CA GLU A 14 -6.78 23.81 0.81
C GLU A 14 -7.67 22.79 0.08
N ILE A 15 -8.99 22.99 0.11
CA ILE A 15 -9.93 22.15 -0.64
C ILE A 15 -9.64 22.22 -2.15
N ALA A 16 -9.48 23.43 -2.69
CA ALA A 16 -9.16 23.62 -4.10
C ALA A 16 -7.84 22.94 -4.48
N PHE A 17 -6.81 23.08 -3.65
CA PHE A 17 -5.51 22.43 -3.85
C PHE A 17 -5.65 20.90 -3.91
N LEU A 18 -6.37 20.30 -2.97
CA LEU A 18 -6.56 18.84 -2.93
C LEU A 18 -7.37 18.33 -4.13
N ILE A 19 -8.39 19.08 -4.56
CA ILE A 19 -9.15 18.78 -5.78
C ILE A 19 -8.23 18.85 -7.01
N CYS A 20 -7.38 19.87 -7.11
CA CYS A 20 -6.42 19.97 -8.20
C CYS A 20 -5.44 18.79 -8.22
N ILE A 21 -4.91 18.37 -7.06
CA ILE A 21 -4.03 17.19 -6.94
C ILE A 21 -4.77 15.91 -7.38
N TYR A 22 -6.01 15.73 -6.95
CA TYR A 22 -6.84 14.60 -7.35
C TYR A 22 -7.06 14.58 -8.86
N LEU A 23 -7.53 15.69 -9.45
CA LEU A 23 -7.81 15.77 -10.88
C LEU A 23 -6.55 15.58 -11.72
N LEU A 24 -5.44 16.18 -11.31
CA LEU A 24 -4.14 15.99 -11.97
C LEU A 24 -3.72 14.51 -11.93
N GLY A 25 -3.79 13.89 -10.74
CA GLY A 25 -3.47 12.48 -10.55
C GLY A 25 -4.37 11.55 -11.36
N PHE A 26 -5.65 11.89 -11.49
CA PHE A 26 -6.62 11.16 -12.32
C PHE A 26 -6.27 11.29 -13.80
N ILE A 27 -6.12 12.52 -14.31
CA ILE A 27 -5.84 12.80 -15.73
C ILE A 27 -4.56 12.07 -16.17
N ILE A 28 -3.48 12.16 -15.39
CA ILE A 28 -2.20 11.52 -15.72
C ILE A 28 -2.33 9.98 -15.81
N ARG A 29 -3.18 9.37 -14.98
CA ARG A 29 -3.36 7.90 -14.96
C ARG A 29 -4.36 7.40 -15.99
N ILE A 30 -5.43 8.15 -16.25
CA ILE A 30 -6.48 7.75 -17.20
C ILE A 30 -6.08 8.05 -18.65
N TYR A 31 -5.40 9.17 -18.91
CA TYR A 31 -5.11 9.61 -20.27
C TYR A 31 -4.33 8.57 -21.10
N PRO A 32 -3.23 7.97 -20.61
CA PRO A 32 -2.53 6.92 -21.35
C PRO A 32 -3.42 5.69 -21.60
N LYS A 33 -4.26 5.34 -20.62
CA LYS A 33 -5.17 4.20 -20.74
C LYS A 33 -6.24 4.44 -21.82
N LEU A 34 -6.67 5.68 -22.05
CA LEU A 34 -7.65 6.03 -23.10
C LEU A 34 -7.08 5.90 -24.53
N LEU A 35 -5.74 5.93 -24.68
CA LEU A 35 -5.07 5.79 -25.97
C LEU A 35 -4.95 4.33 -26.42
N VAL A 36 -5.23 3.37 -25.54
CA VAL A 36 -5.17 1.92 -25.80
C VAL A 36 -6.54 1.28 -25.61
N SER A 37 -6.70 0.06 -26.12
CA SER A 37 -7.93 -0.72 -25.94
C SER A 37 -8.32 -0.81 -24.47
N PRO A 38 -9.59 -0.60 -24.10
CA PRO A 38 -10.05 -0.73 -22.72
C PRO A 38 -9.87 -2.16 -22.17
N HIS A 39 -9.76 -3.16 -23.04
CA HIS A 39 -9.55 -4.57 -22.69
C HIS A 39 -8.07 -4.94 -22.47
N LEU A 40 -7.16 -3.96 -22.53
CA LEU A 40 -5.72 -4.14 -22.26
C LEU A 40 -5.35 -3.44 -20.94
N PRO A 41 -5.61 -4.06 -19.77
CA PRO A 41 -5.04 -3.62 -18.50
C PRO A 41 -3.51 -3.78 -18.52
N SER A 42 -2.83 -3.26 -17.49
CA SER A 42 -1.37 -3.35 -17.38
C SER A 42 -0.88 -4.80 -17.56
N PHE A 43 0.28 -4.99 -18.17
CA PHE A 43 0.95 -6.29 -18.33
C PHE A 43 1.58 -6.78 -17.00
N LEU A 44 0.76 -6.90 -15.95
CA LEU A 44 1.17 -7.43 -14.65
C LEU A 44 0.33 -8.64 -14.30
N GLY A 45 1.00 -9.74 -13.93
CA GLY A 45 0.35 -11.02 -13.61
C GLY A 45 -0.69 -10.89 -12.49
N ASP A 46 -0.42 -10.07 -11.48
CA ASP A 46 -1.30 -9.86 -10.32
C ASP A 46 -2.64 -9.23 -10.70
N VAL A 47 -2.66 -8.33 -11.68
CA VAL A 47 -3.90 -7.69 -12.17
C VAL A 47 -4.76 -8.70 -12.92
N TRP A 48 -4.16 -9.47 -13.81
CA TRP A 48 -4.86 -10.52 -14.56
C TRP A 48 -5.34 -11.65 -13.65
N TYR A 49 -4.57 -12.00 -12.63
CA TYR A 49 -5.00 -12.96 -11.62
C TYR A 49 -6.30 -12.50 -10.94
N ARG A 50 -6.37 -11.24 -10.49
CA ARG A 50 -7.57 -10.71 -9.82
C ARG A 50 -8.74 -10.56 -10.77
N ILE A 51 -8.51 -10.24 -12.05
CA ILE A 51 -9.57 -10.26 -13.09
C ILE A 51 -10.12 -11.68 -13.22
N CYS A 52 -9.26 -12.70 -13.29
CA CYS A 52 -9.68 -14.10 -13.37
C CYS A 52 -10.52 -14.52 -12.15
N MET A 53 -10.06 -14.20 -10.93
CA MET A 53 -10.83 -14.49 -9.71
C MET A 53 -12.16 -13.71 -9.67
N ALA A 54 -12.17 -12.45 -10.10
CA ALA A 54 -13.38 -11.64 -10.14
C ALA A 54 -14.39 -12.16 -11.17
N GLN A 55 -13.92 -12.67 -12.32
CA GLN A 55 -14.78 -13.30 -13.32
C GLN A 55 -15.42 -14.57 -12.75
N TYR A 56 -14.64 -15.40 -12.06
CA TYR A 56 -15.17 -16.58 -11.37
C TYR A 56 -16.30 -16.22 -10.40
N ILE A 57 -16.13 -15.15 -9.61
CA ILE A 57 -17.17 -14.64 -8.69
C ILE A 57 -18.42 -14.18 -9.44
N LEU A 58 -18.28 -13.51 -10.59
CA LEU A 58 -19.43 -13.09 -11.40
C LEU A 58 -20.20 -14.29 -11.96
N ASP A 59 -19.49 -15.33 -12.39
CA ASP A 59 -20.07 -16.51 -13.02
C ASP A 59 -20.70 -17.48 -12.01
N HIS A 60 -20.11 -17.61 -10.82
CA HIS A 60 -20.48 -18.66 -9.84
C HIS A 60 -21.06 -18.12 -8.53
N GLY A 61 -20.92 -16.82 -8.25
CA GLY A 61 -21.38 -16.21 -7.00
C GLY A 61 -20.60 -16.65 -5.75
N SER A 62 -19.43 -17.27 -5.92
CA SER A 62 -18.59 -17.81 -4.85
C SER A 62 -17.12 -17.47 -5.05
N LEU A 63 -16.33 -17.59 -3.97
CA LEU A 63 -14.87 -17.51 -4.08
C LEU A 63 -14.30 -18.79 -4.71
N PRO A 64 -13.26 -18.69 -5.54
CA PRO A 64 -12.55 -19.84 -6.09
C PRO A 64 -11.69 -20.49 -4.99
N ILE A 65 -12.32 -21.36 -4.19
CA ILE A 65 -11.66 -22.15 -3.15
C ILE A 65 -11.85 -23.63 -3.53
N PRO A 66 -10.79 -24.35 -3.94
CA PRO A 66 -9.38 -23.94 -4.07
C PRO A 66 -9.09 -22.91 -5.17
N ASP A 67 -7.91 -22.27 -5.12
CA ASP A 67 -7.46 -21.28 -6.12
C ASP A 67 -7.47 -21.92 -7.52
N ILE A 68 -8.28 -21.36 -8.41
CA ILE A 68 -8.54 -21.94 -9.74
C ILE A 68 -7.32 -22.03 -10.65
N ARG A 69 -6.25 -21.26 -10.38
CA ARG A 69 -4.99 -21.37 -11.14
C ARG A 69 -4.31 -22.71 -10.95
N TYR A 70 -4.55 -23.36 -9.81
CA TYR A 70 -3.78 -24.53 -9.38
C TYR A 70 -4.62 -25.82 -9.36
N LEU A 71 -5.77 -25.84 -10.03
CA LEU A 71 -6.64 -27.03 -10.08
C LEU A 71 -5.90 -28.30 -10.53
N ALA A 72 -4.95 -28.15 -11.47
CA ALA A 72 -4.11 -29.26 -11.95
C ALA A 72 -3.13 -29.81 -10.89
N TYR A 73 -2.82 -29.03 -9.86
CA TYR A 73 -1.85 -29.34 -8.80
C TYR A 73 -2.54 -29.73 -7.48
N GLY A 74 -3.87 -29.83 -7.47
CA GLY A 74 -4.65 -30.25 -6.30
C GLY A 74 -5.26 -29.08 -5.53
N ASN A 75 -5.44 -29.27 -4.22
CA ASN A 75 -6.19 -28.36 -3.36
C ASN A 75 -5.28 -27.25 -2.81
N VAL A 76 -4.90 -26.29 -3.68
CA VAL A 76 -4.17 -25.09 -3.25
C VAL A 76 -5.17 -24.09 -2.66
N PRO A 77 -4.99 -23.64 -1.40
CA PRO A 77 -5.92 -22.71 -0.79
C PRO A 77 -5.93 -21.37 -1.50
N LEU A 78 -7.00 -20.60 -1.35
CA LEU A 78 -7.06 -19.22 -1.82
C LEU A 78 -6.15 -18.35 -0.94
N TRP A 79 -4.86 -18.35 -1.26
CA TRP A 79 -3.83 -17.70 -0.45
C TRP A 79 -3.74 -16.19 -0.66
N TYR A 80 -4.42 -15.65 -1.67
CA TYR A 80 -4.49 -14.21 -1.93
C TYR A 80 -5.76 -13.59 -1.31
N PRO A 81 -5.68 -12.36 -0.77
CA PRO A 81 -6.82 -11.73 -0.11
C PRO A 81 -8.08 -11.60 -0.98
N PRO A 82 -9.28 -11.91 -0.44
CA PRO A 82 -10.49 -12.10 -1.24
C PRO A 82 -11.22 -10.80 -1.60
N LEU A 83 -11.02 -9.71 -0.85
CA LEU A 83 -11.80 -8.48 -1.07
C LEU A 83 -11.39 -7.74 -2.34
N SER A 84 -10.14 -7.90 -2.78
CA SER A 84 -9.64 -7.35 -4.05
C SER A 84 -10.45 -7.84 -5.27
N PRO A 85 -10.57 -9.15 -5.54
CA PRO A 85 -11.40 -9.63 -6.64
C PRO A 85 -12.91 -9.43 -6.41
N ILE A 86 -13.40 -9.52 -5.16
CA ILE A 86 -14.81 -9.20 -4.85
C ILE A 86 -15.12 -7.74 -5.23
N PHE A 87 -14.21 -6.82 -4.94
CA PHE A 87 -14.37 -5.40 -5.26
C PHE A 87 -14.42 -5.16 -6.76
N LEU A 88 -13.58 -5.83 -7.55
CA LEU A 88 -13.63 -5.75 -9.03
C LEU A 88 -14.94 -6.32 -9.59
N ALA A 89 -15.39 -7.48 -9.11
CA ALA A 89 -16.66 -8.08 -9.50
C ALA A 89 -17.84 -7.14 -9.17
N PHE A 90 -17.83 -6.54 -7.98
CA PHE A 90 -18.82 -5.53 -7.58
C PHE A 90 -18.81 -4.32 -8.52
N LEU A 91 -17.63 -3.75 -8.81
CA LEU A 91 -17.50 -2.62 -9.73
C LEU A 91 -18.00 -2.94 -11.14
N SER A 92 -17.67 -4.12 -11.67
CA SER A 92 -18.18 -4.59 -12.98
C SER A 92 -19.71 -4.67 -12.96
N LYS A 93 -20.29 -5.26 -11.91
CA LYS A 93 -21.75 -5.39 -11.77
C LYS A 93 -22.47 -4.03 -11.72
N ILE A 94 -21.93 -3.04 -11.01
CA ILE A 94 -22.59 -1.72 -10.89
C ILE A 94 -22.37 -0.83 -12.12
N THR A 95 -21.22 -0.97 -12.79
CA THR A 95 -20.89 -0.16 -13.98
C THR A 95 -21.36 -0.79 -15.28
N THR A 96 -21.72 -2.08 -15.24
CA THR A 96 -22.03 -2.92 -16.42
C THR A 96 -20.87 -3.08 -17.41
N LEU A 97 -19.67 -2.69 -17.00
CA LEU A 97 -18.44 -2.82 -17.79
C LEU A 97 -17.79 -4.18 -17.54
N ASP A 98 -17.11 -4.72 -18.55
CA ASP A 98 -16.23 -5.89 -18.34
C ASP A 98 -15.08 -5.55 -17.39
N LEU A 99 -14.55 -6.57 -16.72
CA LEU A 99 -13.54 -6.42 -15.67
C LEU A 99 -12.27 -5.70 -16.15
N ALA A 100 -11.83 -5.94 -17.39
CA ALA A 100 -10.68 -5.26 -17.96
C ALA A 100 -10.96 -3.77 -18.14
N THR A 101 -12.14 -3.41 -18.66
CA THR A 101 -12.59 -2.02 -18.76
C THR A 101 -12.73 -1.36 -17.39
N VAL A 102 -13.21 -2.06 -16.36
CA VAL A 102 -13.23 -1.55 -14.98
C VAL A 102 -11.81 -1.18 -14.52
N CYS A 103 -10.83 -2.06 -14.71
CA CYS A 103 -9.44 -1.80 -14.36
C CYS A 103 -8.85 -0.59 -15.12
N THR A 104 -9.19 -0.42 -16.39
CA THR A 104 -8.61 0.64 -17.22
C THR A 104 -9.37 1.97 -17.20
N ARG A 105 -10.64 1.99 -16.77
CA ARG A 105 -11.50 3.18 -16.81
C ARG A 105 -12.05 3.61 -15.45
N VAL A 106 -12.22 2.70 -14.51
CA VAL A 106 -12.84 2.98 -13.20
C VAL A 106 -11.78 3.03 -12.09
N ILE A 107 -10.85 2.08 -12.05
CA ILE A 107 -9.79 2.07 -11.03
C ILE A 107 -8.94 3.36 -10.98
N PRO A 108 -8.66 4.09 -12.07
CA PRO A 108 -7.96 5.38 -12.01
C PRO A 108 -8.57 6.43 -11.07
N PHE A 109 -9.90 6.40 -10.86
CA PHE A 109 -10.56 7.30 -9.90
C PHE A 109 -10.14 7.00 -8.47
N PHE A 110 -9.89 5.72 -8.17
CA PHE A 110 -9.36 5.27 -6.91
C PHE A 110 -7.88 5.67 -6.84
N GLU A 111 -7.05 5.23 -7.78
CA GLU A 111 -5.59 5.49 -7.82
C GLU A 111 -5.21 6.96 -7.58
N ALA A 112 -5.99 7.90 -8.13
CA ALA A 112 -5.79 9.33 -7.98
C ALA A 112 -5.89 9.85 -6.53
N PHE A 113 -6.53 9.10 -5.63
CA PHE A 113 -6.66 9.45 -4.22
C PHE A 113 -5.36 9.21 -3.42
N THR A 114 -4.42 8.42 -3.95
CA THR A 114 -3.17 8.03 -3.28
C THR A 114 -2.39 9.15 -2.59
N PRO A 115 -2.23 10.38 -3.14
CA PRO A 115 -1.41 11.41 -2.51
C PRO A 115 -2.11 12.14 -1.35
N ILE A 116 -3.45 12.08 -1.29
CA ILE A 116 -4.25 12.91 -0.37
C ILE A 116 -4.01 12.53 1.10
N PRO A 117 -4.03 11.24 1.50
CA PRO A 117 -3.72 10.86 2.87
C PRO A 117 -2.32 11.28 3.34
N PHE A 118 -1.33 11.27 2.43
CA PHE A 118 0.02 11.75 2.73
C PHE A 118 0.06 13.24 3.04
N TYR A 119 -0.72 14.06 2.31
CA TYR A 119 -0.85 15.48 2.60
C TYR A 119 -1.24 15.73 4.06
N PHE A 120 -2.28 15.05 4.55
CA PHE A 120 -2.74 15.23 5.94
C PHE A 120 -1.72 14.72 6.97
N LEU A 121 -1.06 13.60 6.69
CA LEU A 121 0.01 13.09 7.55
C LEU A 121 1.15 14.09 7.70
N ILE A 122 1.65 14.60 6.57
CA ILE A 122 2.78 15.53 6.52
C ILE A 122 2.38 16.87 7.14
N LYS A 123 1.16 17.36 6.87
CA LYS A 123 0.63 18.59 7.48
C LYS A 123 0.65 18.49 9.01
N LYS A 124 0.21 17.36 9.55
CA LYS A 124 0.21 17.10 11.00
C LYS A 124 1.63 17.00 11.57
N TRP A 125 2.55 16.41 10.84
CA TRP A 125 3.89 16.13 11.33
C TRP A 125 4.86 17.30 11.19
N TYR A 126 4.60 18.17 10.22
CA TYR A 126 5.41 19.32 9.88
C TYR A 126 4.53 20.58 9.82
N ASN A 127 4.16 21.03 8.62
CA ASN A 127 3.31 22.20 8.41
C ASN A 127 2.65 22.16 7.01
N ASP A 128 1.75 23.11 6.78
CA ASP A 128 0.98 23.25 5.54
C ASP A 128 1.85 23.40 4.29
N GLN A 129 2.93 24.19 4.36
CA GLN A 129 3.79 24.44 3.20
C GLN A 129 4.50 23.15 2.76
N ILE A 130 5.09 22.43 3.71
CA ILE A 130 5.78 21.16 3.45
C ILE A 130 4.77 20.13 2.92
N ALA A 131 3.58 20.06 3.51
CA ALA A 131 2.53 19.15 3.04
C ALA A 131 2.12 19.39 1.58
N ARG A 132 1.93 20.66 1.19
CA ARG A 132 1.60 21.03 -0.19
C ARG A 132 2.71 20.66 -1.16
N ILE A 133 3.96 20.99 -0.82
CA ILE A 133 5.13 20.67 -1.66
C ILE A 133 5.28 19.16 -1.81
N SER A 134 5.22 18.40 -0.71
CA SER A 134 5.36 16.95 -0.74
C SER A 134 4.22 16.27 -1.50
N ALA A 135 2.97 16.72 -1.34
CA ALA A 135 1.84 16.18 -2.08
C ALA A 135 1.96 16.43 -3.59
N LEU A 136 2.43 17.63 -3.98
CA LEU A 136 2.68 17.96 -5.39
C LEU A 136 3.81 17.12 -5.97
N ILE A 137 4.94 17.00 -5.26
CA ILE A 137 6.06 16.15 -5.68
C ILE A 137 5.58 14.71 -5.85
N LEU A 138 4.93 14.14 -4.83
CA LEU A 138 4.45 12.76 -4.88
C LEU A 138 3.47 12.52 -6.03
N ALA A 139 2.53 13.45 -6.25
CA ALA A 139 1.55 13.36 -7.33
C ALA A 139 2.15 13.46 -8.74
N LEU A 140 3.34 14.06 -8.88
CA LEU A 140 4.05 14.25 -10.14
C LEU A 140 5.22 13.28 -10.33
N THR A 141 5.63 12.54 -9.30
CA THR A 141 6.75 11.58 -9.38
C THR A 141 6.38 10.43 -10.34
N PRO A 142 7.10 10.26 -11.47
CA PRO A 142 6.75 9.27 -12.49
C PRO A 142 6.70 7.83 -11.98
N SER A 143 7.67 7.42 -11.15
CA SER A 143 7.70 6.07 -10.57
C SER A 143 6.50 5.82 -9.64
N PHE A 144 6.10 6.82 -8.86
CA PHE A 144 4.90 6.73 -8.03
C PHE A 144 3.63 6.63 -8.88
N ILE A 145 3.50 7.49 -9.90
CA ILE A 145 2.38 7.44 -10.85
C ILE A 145 2.31 6.06 -11.52
N TYR A 146 3.43 5.53 -11.97
CA TYR A 146 3.51 4.21 -12.61
C TYR A 146 3.06 3.11 -11.65
N LEU A 147 3.72 2.96 -10.49
CA LEU A 147 3.43 1.90 -9.52
C LEU A 147 2.01 1.98 -8.93
N THR A 148 1.43 3.18 -8.89
CA THR A 148 0.05 3.37 -8.42
C THR A 148 -0.97 3.44 -9.54
N GLY A 149 -0.55 3.42 -10.81
CA GLY A 149 -1.37 3.61 -11.99
C GLY A 149 -1.61 2.33 -12.80
N ILE A 150 -1.17 1.18 -12.27
CA ILE A 150 -1.23 -0.14 -12.93
C ILE A 150 -2.52 -0.91 -12.67
N ALA A 151 -3.51 -0.33 -12.00
CA ALA A 151 -4.75 -0.99 -11.55
C ALA A 151 -4.49 -2.15 -10.57
N ASP A 152 -3.36 -2.12 -9.87
CA ASP A 152 -3.09 -3.00 -8.75
C ASP A 152 -3.78 -2.47 -7.48
N LEU A 153 -4.75 -3.22 -6.94
CA LEU A 153 -5.50 -2.86 -5.74
C LEU A 153 -4.64 -2.77 -4.45
N GLN A 154 -3.34 -3.06 -4.51
CA GLN A 154 -2.35 -2.64 -3.51
C GLN A 154 -2.38 -1.12 -3.27
N ILE A 155 -2.88 -0.32 -4.23
CA ILE A 155 -3.10 1.12 -4.03
C ILE A 155 -3.91 1.45 -2.77
N PHE A 156 -4.84 0.60 -2.35
CA PHE A 156 -5.61 0.82 -1.12
C PHE A 156 -4.71 0.76 0.13
N THR A 157 -3.71 -0.13 0.13
CA THR A 157 -2.72 -0.17 1.21
C THR A 157 -1.94 1.14 1.30
N LEU A 158 -1.56 1.72 0.15
CA LEU A 158 -0.83 2.98 0.12
C LEU A 158 -1.61 4.16 0.71
N TRP A 159 -2.95 4.11 0.69
CA TRP A 159 -3.79 5.13 1.35
C TRP A 159 -3.93 4.85 2.84
N ILE A 160 -3.98 3.57 3.19
CA ILE A 160 -4.20 3.13 4.56
C ILE A 160 -2.97 3.39 5.44
N ILE A 161 -1.75 3.26 4.91
CA ILE A 161 -0.51 3.55 5.67
C ILE A 161 -0.54 4.95 6.33
N PRO A 162 -0.69 6.06 5.58
CA PRO A 162 -0.72 7.39 6.18
C PRO A 162 -1.95 7.63 7.06
N VAL A 163 -3.12 7.04 6.76
CA VAL A 163 -4.30 7.10 7.63
C VAL A 163 -4.03 6.41 8.98
N ALA A 164 -3.38 5.23 8.94
CA ALA A 164 -3.03 4.48 10.13
C ALA A 164 -2.01 5.24 10.99
N LEU A 165 -1.00 5.86 10.35
CA LEU A 165 -0.02 6.73 11.01
C LEU A 165 -0.66 7.99 11.61
N LEU A 166 -1.66 8.57 10.95
CA LEU A 166 -2.45 9.67 11.51
C LEU A 166 -3.18 9.22 12.77
N LEU A 167 -3.87 8.09 12.75
CA LEU A 167 -4.65 7.59 13.90
C LEU A 167 -3.78 7.23 15.10
N ILE A 168 -2.64 6.55 14.88
CA ILE A 168 -1.71 6.17 15.96
C ILE A 168 -0.89 7.36 16.48
N SER A 169 -0.89 8.50 15.79
CA SER A 169 -0.23 9.73 16.25
C SER A 169 -1.17 10.66 17.04
N GLU A 170 -2.38 10.21 17.38
CA GLU A 170 -3.35 10.97 18.20
C GLU A 170 -3.54 10.38 19.59
N GLN A 171 -4.44 10.99 20.36
CA GLN A 171 -4.95 10.44 21.61
C GLN A 171 -5.51 9.03 21.40
N TYR A 172 -5.00 8.08 22.20
CA TYR A 172 -5.40 6.68 22.17
C TYR A 172 -6.74 6.50 22.88
N THR A 173 -7.73 6.02 22.13
CA THR A 173 -9.04 5.65 22.68
C THR A 173 -9.43 4.29 22.12
N LEU A 174 -10.23 3.53 22.87
CA LEU A 174 -10.74 2.23 22.39
C LEU A 174 -11.49 2.39 21.07
N LYS A 175 -12.31 3.43 20.93
CA LYS A 175 -13.04 3.73 19.68
C LYS A 175 -12.08 3.88 18.49
N LYS A 176 -11.00 4.64 18.63
CA LYS A 176 -10.00 4.79 17.56
C LYS A 176 -9.22 3.51 17.28
N ALA A 177 -8.97 2.68 18.30
CA ALA A 177 -8.32 1.38 18.12
C ALA A 177 -9.23 0.42 17.33
N ILE A 178 -10.54 0.43 17.60
CA ILE A 178 -11.53 -0.33 16.82
C ILE A 178 -11.57 0.17 15.38
N ILE A 179 -11.64 1.48 15.17
CA ILE A 179 -11.63 2.07 13.81
C ILE A 179 -10.36 1.66 13.05
N LEU A 180 -9.18 1.80 13.67
CA LEU A 180 -7.93 1.38 13.05
C LEU A 180 -7.91 -0.12 12.76
N GLY A 181 -8.36 -0.95 13.69
CA GLY A 181 -8.44 -2.40 13.51
C GLY A 181 -9.36 -2.80 12.35
N VAL A 182 -10.51 -2.13 12.18
CA VAL A 182 -11.40 -2.34 11.04
C VAL A 182 -10.73 -1.94 9.73
N ILE A 183 -10.10 -0.76 9.67
CA ILE A 183 -9.36 -0.29 8.49
C ILE A 183 -8.23 -1.28 8.12
N LEU A 184 -7.50 -1.75 9.12
CA LEU A 184 -6.43 -2.74 8.97
C LEU A 184 -6.96 -4.10 8.53
N GLY A 185 -8.12 -4.54 9.02
CA GLY A 185 -8.78 -5.77 8.56
C GLY A 185 -9.21 -5.68 7.10
N ILE A 186 -9.80 -4.55 6.70
CA ILE A 186 -10.13 -4.26 5.30
C ILE A 186 -8.86 -4.27 4.44
N ASN A 187 -7.78 -3.61 4.88
CA ASN A 187 -6.48 -3.64 4.19
C ASN A 187 -5.98 -5.06 3.96
N PHE A 188 -6.05 -5.92 4.99
CA PHE A 188 -5.60 -7.30 4.90
C PHE A 188 -6.45 -8.13 3.93
N LEU A 189 -7.75 -7.87 3.86
CA LEU A 189 -8.61 -8.51 2.87
C LEU A 189 -8.40 -7.99 1.44
N PHE A 190 -7.82 -6.80 1.26
CA PHE A 190 -7.45 -6.26 -0.05
C PHE A 190 -6.07 -6.70 -0.52
N HIS A 191 -5.07 -6.71 0.36
CA HIS A 191 -3.68 -6.98 -0.02
C HIS A 191 -2.80 -7.49 1.14
N LEU A 192 -1.81 -8.33 0.82
CA LEU A 192 -0.82 -8.83 1.80
C LEU A 192 0.15 -7.74 2.27
N SER A 193 0.24 -6.60 1.57
CA SER A 193 0.97 -5.41 2.05
C SER A 193 0.37 -4.80 3.33
N TYR A 194 -0.73 -5.36 3.84
CA TYR A 194 -1.11 -5.26 5.24
C TYR A 194 0.07 -5.49 6.21
N PHE A 195 0.92 -6.49 5.98
CA PHE A 195 2.08 -6.73 6.85
C PHE A 195 3.07 -5.57 6.83
N VAL A 196 3.29 -4.96 5.67
CA VAL A 196 4.09 -3.73 5.54
C VAL A 196 3.50 -2.58 6.36
N THR A 197 2.16 -2.48 6.38
CA THR A 197 1.46 -1.49 7.21
C THR A 197 1.67 -1.75 8.69
N LEU A 198 1.56 -3.01 9.14
CA LEU A 198 1.82 -3.39 10.54
C LEU A 198 3.26 -3.09 10.96
N ILE A 199 4.23 -3.44 10.11
CA ILE A 199 5.65 -3.17 10.38
C ILE A 199 5.90 -1.67 10.44
N THR A 200 5.31 -0.90 9.53
CA THR A 200 5.38 0.58 9.55
C THR A 200 4.86 1.15 10.88
N LEU A 201 3.71 0.67 11.35
CA LEU A 201 3.16 1.09 12.65
C LEU A 201 4.06 0.68 13.81
N LEU A 202 4.60 -0.54 13.79
CA LEU A 202 5.52 -1.03 14.81
C LEU A 202 6.80 -0.18 14.87
N LEU A 203 7.39 0.13 13.71
CA LEU A 203 8.55 1.01 13.61
C LEU A 203 8.23 2.41 14.15
N TYR A 204 7.02 2.92 13.91
CA TYR A 204 6.58 4.17 14.51
C TYR A 204 6.53 4.11 16.04
N VAL A 205 6.03 3.02 16.63
CA VAL A 205 6.05 2.81 18.09
C VAL A 205 7.48 2.70 18.63
N VAL A 206 8.35 1.93 17.96
CA VAL A 206 9.75 1.75 18.35
C VAL A 206 10.52 3.07 18.28
N ALA A 207 10.32 3.84 17.23
CA ALA A 207 10.94 5.15 17.07
C ALA A 207 10.58 6.10 18.22
N GLU A 208 9.33 6.11 18.67
CA GLU A 208 8.94 6.90 19.84
C GLU A 208 9.52 6.38 21.15
N LYS A 209 9.69 5.07 21.29
CA LYS A 209 10.39 4.47 22.45
C LYS A 209 11.81 4.99 22.55
N ILE A 210 12.53 5.03 21.43
CA ILE A 210 13.91 5.54 21.35
C ILE A 210 13.97 7.01 21.77
N GLU A 211 12.94 7.80 21.43
CA GLU A 211 12.78 9.18 21.91
C GLU A 211 12.33 9.31 23.39
N LYS A 212 12.29 8.20 24.13
CA LYS A 212 11.88 8.16 25.54
C LYS A 212 10.45 8.68 25.77
N LYS A 213 9.58 8.62 24.75
CA LYS A 213 8.16 8.94 24.90
C LYS A 213 7.43 7.81 25.63
N PRO A 214 6.35 8.12 26.37
CA PRO A 214 5.51 7.10 26.97
C PRO A 214 4.74 6.32 25.89
N ILE A 215 5.13 5.06 25.67
CA ILE A 215 4.56 4.21 24.62
C ILE A 215 3.53 3.18 25.10
N LYS A 216 3.29 3.04 26.41
CA LYS A 216 2.47 1.94 26.96
C LYS A 216 1.07 1.89 26.34
N GLU A 217 0.39 3.04 26.32
CA GLU A 217 -0.94 3.15 25.71
C GLU A 217 -0.91 2.98 24.19
N LYS A 218 0.20 3.35 23.54
CA LYS A 218 0.40 3.17 22.09
C LYS A 218 0.59 1.70 21.71
N ILE A 219 1.37 0.95 22.50
CA ILE A 219 1.50 -0.51 22.32
C ILE A 219 0.14 -1.17 22.51
N LYS A 220 -0.59 -0.82 23.57
CA LYS A 220 -1.94 -1.34 23.80
C LYS A 220 -2.88 -1.03 22.63
N PHE A 221 -2.85 0.22 22.14
CA PHE A 221 -3.62 0.66 20.98
C PHE A 221 -3.28 -0.15 19.71
N PHE A 222 -1.99 -0.34 19.42
CA PHE A 222 -1.50 -1.15 18.31
C PHE A 222 -1.97 -2.61 18.44
N LEU A 223 -1.77 -3.25 19.60
CA LEU A 223 -2.16 -4.65 19.83
C LEU A 223 -3.68 -4.87 19.69
N ILE A 224 -4.50 -3.96 20.24
CA ILE A 224 -5.96 -4.03 20.08
C ILE A 224 -6.35 -3.92 18.60
N SER A 225 -5.77 -2.94 17.89
CA SER A 225 -6.07 -2.73 16.47
C SER A 225 -5.69 -3.96 15.63
N THR A 226 -4.49 -4.53 15.87
CA THR A 226 -4.02 -5.74 15.19
C THR A 226 -4.85 -6.97 15.55
N GLY A 227 -5.28 -7.12 16.80
CA GLY A 227 -6.16 -8.21 17.22
C GLY A 227 -7.51 -8.16 16.50
N ILE A 228 -8.09 -6.95 16.37
CA ILE A 228 -9.34 -6.73 15.65
C ILE A 228 -9.18 -7.03 14.16
N SER A 229 -8.10 -6.56 13.51
CA SER A 229 -7.88 -6.82 12.09
C SER A 229 -7.74 -8.32 11.80
N LEU A 230 -6.98 -9.04 12.62
CA LEU A 230 -6.84 -10.51 12.50
C LEU A 230 -8.16 -11.24 12.75
N GLY A 231 -8.98 -10.76 13.70
CA GLY A 231 -10.30 -11.32 13.98
C GLY A 231 -11.28 -11.14 12.81
N ILE A 232 -11.27 -9.97 12.16
CA ILE A 232 -12.11 -9.70 10.97
C ILE A 232 -11.72 -10.59 9.80
N THR A 233 -10.44 -10.90 9.64
CA THR A 233 -9.96 -11.71 8.51
C THR A 233 -9.89 -13.20 8.81
N ALA A 234 -10.17 -13.62 10.04
CA ALA A 234 -10.00 -15.00 10.51
C ALA A 234 -10.74 -16.03 9.66
N TRP A 235 -11.95 -15.70 9.19
CA TRP A 235 -12.75 -16.59 8.35
C TRP A 235 -12.04 -17.03 7.07
N TRP A 236 -11.10 -16.22 6.56
CA TRP A 236 -10.36 -16.51 5.33
C TRP A 236 -9.04 -17.23 5.61
N TRP A 237 -8.23 -16.74 6.55
CA TRP A 237 -6.88 -17.29 6.75
C TRP A 237 -6.81 -18.49 7.71
N VAL A 238 -7.74 -18.60 8.67
CA VAL A 238 -7.73 -19.68 9.67
C VAL A 238 -8.01 -21.05 9.08
N PRO A 239 -9.05 -21.26 8.24
CA PRO A 239 -9.44 -22.60 7.78
C PRO A 239 -8.30 -23.35 7.08
N ASP A 240 -7.53 -22.63 6.26
CA ASP A 240 -6.43 -23.19 5.48
C ASP A 240 -5.05 -22.95 6.11
N ASN A 241 -5.01 -22.35 7.30
CA ASN A 241 -3.78 -21.95 7.99
C ASN A 241 -2.82 -21.20 7.06
N LEU A 242 -3.32 -20.12 6.44
CA LEU A 242 -2.58 -19.40 5.39
C LEU A 242 -1.25 -18.83 5.88
N PHE A 243 -1.09 -18.52 7.18
CA PHE A 243 0.21 -18.13 7.73
C PHE A 243 1.27 -19.21 7.56
N LYS A 244 0.93 -20.47 7.87
CA LYS A 244 1.83 -21.60 7.62
C LYS A 244 2.10 -21.73 6.12
N TRP A 245 1.09 -21.50 5.29
CA TRP A 245 1.22 -21.56 3.84
C TRP A 245 2.18 -20.49 3.30
N TRP A 246 1.99 -19.23 3.67
CA TRP A 246 2.86 -18.11 3.30
C TRP A 246 4.30 -18.26 3.80
N ILE A 247 4.50 -18.79 5.02
CA ILE A 247 5.84 -18.90 5.61
C ILE A 247 6.62 -20.09 5.05
N PHE A 248 5.96 -21.23 4.85
CA PHE A 248 6.65 -22.50 4.57
C PHE A 248 6.47 -23.05 3.15
N HIS A 249 5.49 -22.57 2.38
CA HIS A 249 5.14 -23.14 1.08
C HIS A 249 5.25 -22.14 -0.08
N ILE A 250 5.16 -20.84 0.17
CA ILE A 250 5.43 -19.82 -0.86
C ILE A 250 6.92 -19.55 -0.91
N SER A 251 7.58 -20.00 -1.98
CA SER A 251 8.86 -19.42 -2.43
C SER A 251 8.56 -18.09 -3.13
N THR A 252 9.10 -16.99 -2.64
CA THR A 252 8.88 -15.67 -3.25
C THR A 252 9.59 -15.59 -4.60
N SER A 253 8.91 -15.14 -5.65
CA SER A 253 9.53 -14.72 -6.89
C SER A 253 9.58 -13.19 -6.94
N THR A 254 10.56 -12.59 -6.26
CA THR A 254 11.04 -11.29 -6.72
C THR A 254 12.07 -11.59 -7.83
N LEU A 255 11.86 -10.97 -8.98
CA LEU A 255 12.84 -11.05 -10.06
C LEU A 255 14.10 -10.37 -9.52
N LEU A 256 15.21 -11.10 -9.46
CA LEU A 256 16.57 -10.62 -9.21
C LEU A 256 16.79 -9.23 -9.82
N GLN A 257 16.50 -8.16 -9.07
CA GLN A 257 16.94 -6.83 -9.39
C GLN A 257 18.14 -6.57 -8.49
N ASP A 258 19.31 -6.68 -9.08
CA ASP A 258 20.53 -6.23 -8.43
C ASP A 258 20.48 -4.71 -8.19
N ILE A 259 21.46 -4.20 -7.45
CA ILE A 259 21.58 -2.76 -7.13
C ILE A 259 21.58 -1.90 -8.42
N THR A 260 22.13 -2.42 -9.52
CA THR A 260 22.13 -1.78 -10.84
C THR A 260 20.74 -1.72 -11.48
N GLY A 261 19.95 -2.79 -11.40
CA GLY A 261 18.55 -2.80 -11.84
C GLY A 261 17.70 -1.79 -11.05
N HIS A 262 17.99 -1.61 -9.76
CA HIS A 262 17.35 -0.56 -8.96
C HIS A 262 17.76 0.86 -9.35
N LEU A 263 19.03 1.07 -9.70
CA LEU A 263 19.53 2.36 -10.19
C LEU A 263 18.84 2.77 -11.48
N GLU A 264 18.61 1.82 -12.39
CA GLU A 264 17.91 2.03 -13.65
C GLU A 264 16.40 2.25 -13.45
N PHE A 265 15.77 1.50 -12.54
CA PHE A 265 14.32 1.54 -12.33
C PHE A 265 13.83 2.78 -11.56
N TYR A 266 14.56 3.21 -10.53
CA TYR A 266 14.19 4.35 -9.70
C TYR A 266 14.88 5.67 -10.10
N GLY A 267 15.96 5.59 -10.89
CA GLY A 267 16.72 6.73 -11.38
C GLY A 267 17.70 7.32 -10.35
N ALA A 268 18.94 7.57 -10.80
CA ALA A 268 20.02 8.11 -9.97
C ALA A 268 19.67 9.40 -9.18
N PRO A 269 18.92 10.38 -9.72
CA PRO A 269 18.59 11.60 -8.98
C PRO A 269 17.78 11.35 -7.70
N PHE A 270 16.80 10.43 -7.73
CA PHE A 270 15.95 10.15 -6.58
C PHE A 270 16.71 9.39 -5.49
N MET A 271 17.60 8.48 -5.89
CA MET A 271 18.45 7.76 -4.95
C MET A 271 19.53 8.66 -4.33
N ILE A 272 20.14 9.55 -5.12
CA ILE A 272 21.10 10.56 -4.60
C ILE A 272 20.41 11.49 -3.62
N LEU A 273 19.20 11.98 -3.93
CA LEU A 273 18.43 12.82 -3.00
C LEU A 273 18.00 12.04 -1.76
N GLY A 274 17.62 10.77 -1.90
CA GLY A 274 17.33 9.87 -0.78
C GLY A 274 18.55 9.63 0.12
N PHE A 275 19.72 9.40 -0.46
CA PHE A 275 20.98 9.18 0.25
C PHE A 275 21.50 10.45 0.91
N ILE A 276 21.45 11.60 0.22
CA ILE A 276 21.75 12.91 0.81
C ILE A 276 20.78 13.19 1.96
N GLY A 277 19.48 12.90 1.78
CA GLY A 277 18.48 12.98 2.84
C GLY A 277 18.80 12.09 4.04
N PHE A 278 19.27 10.87 3.80
CA PHE A 278 19.69 9.91 4.83
C PHE A 278 20.97 10.35 5.57
N VAL A 279 22.00 10.81 4.86
CA VAL A 279 23.25 11.32 5.45
C VAL A 279 22.99 12.61 6.23
N TYR A 280 22.16 13.51 5.69
CA TYR A 280 21.70 14.70 6.38
C TYR A 280 20.89 14.34 7.65
N PHE A 281 20.08 13.29 7.59
CA PHE A 281 19.36 12.72 8.73
C PHE A 281 20.32 12.18 9.81
N CYS A 282 21.36 11.44 9.44
CA CYS A 282 22.34 10.90 10.38
C CYS A 282 23.20 11.98 11.07
N THR A 283 23.32 13.16 10.47
CA THR A 283 24.22 14.23 10.95
C THR A 283 23.52 15.33 11.77
N LYS A 284 22.18 15.40 11.77
CA LYS A 284 21.40 16.40 12.55
C LYS A 284 20.52 15.72 13.60
N LYS A 285 20.61 16.19 14.86
CA LYS A 285 19.71 15.82 15.97
C LYS A 285 18.28 16.38 15.74
N PHE A 286 17.43 15.80 14.88
CA PHE A 286 16.00 16.16 14.84
C PHE A 286 15.03 15.06 14.32
N ASN A 287 13.92 14.89 15.07
CA ASN A 287 12.60 14.28 14.81
C ASN A 287 12.51 12.97 13.95
N HIS A 288 12.52 11.83 14.65
CA HIS A 288 12.16 10.44 14.23
C HIS A 288 10.99 10.25 13.23
N LYS A 289 10.08 11.21 13.07
CA LYS A 289 9.04 11.17 12.03
C LYS A 289 9.63 11.09 10.62
N ILE A 290 10.82 11.70 10.41
CA ILE A 290 11.63 11.57 9.19
C ILE A 290 12.22 10.16 9.07
N PHE A 291 12.67 9.55 10.17
CA PHE A 291 13.20 8.18 10.19
C PHE A 291 12.16 7.18 9.69
N ILE A 292 10.90 7.31 10.10
CA ILE A 292 9.83 6.37 9.69
C ILE A 292 9.49 6.54 8.21
N ILE A 293 9.49 7.77 7.69
CA ILE A 293 9.32 8.02 6.25
C ILE A 293 10.48 7.43 5.45
N ILE A 294 11.71 7.55 5.95
CA ILE A 294 12.92 6.99 5.32
C ILE A 294 13.01 5.45 5.50
N TRP A 295 12.51 4.90 6.60
CA TRP A 295 12.46 3.45 6.84
C TRP A 295 11.31 2.78 6.08
N CYS A 296 10.19 3.47 5.83
CA CYS A 296 9.20 3.02 4.86
C CYS A 296 9.82 2.88 3.46
N PHE A 297 10.80 3.71 3.11
CA PHE A 297 11.64 3.55 1.92
C PHE A 297 12.49 2.27 1.95
N PHE A 298 12.91 1.80 3.14
CA PHE A 298 13.57 0.50 3.36
C PHE A 298 12.59 -0.68 3.47
N LEU A 299 11.30 -0.46 3.76
CA LEU A 299 10.28 -1.52 3.70
C LEU A 299 9.87 -1.86 2.27
N PHE A 300 10.18 -0.98 1.31
CA PHE A 300 10.23 -1.32 -0.12
C PHE A 300 11.44 -2.18 -0.50
N TYR A 301 12.26 -2.59 0.48
CA TYR A 301 13.35 -3.54 0.30
C TYR A 301 12.79 -4.97 0.42
N GLU A 302 11.83 -5.30 -0.44
CA GLU A 302 11.48 -6.67 -0.87
C GLU A 302 12.71 -7.39 -1.49
N VAL A 303 13.79 -6.64 -1.66
CA VAL A 303 15.07 -6.91 -2.30
C VAL A 303 16.10 -7.61 -1.37
N PHE A 304 15.87 -7.74 -0.04
CA PHE A 304 16.94 -8.15 0.90
C PHE A 304 17.06 -9.67 1.03
N SER A 305 15.96 -10.41 0.91
CA SER A 305 16.00 -11.88 0.90
C SER A 305 16.89 -12.39 -0.22
N GLU A 306 16.76 -11.81 -1.42
CA GLU A 306 17.45 -12.25 -2.62
C GLU A 306 18.88 -11.72 -2.69
N ASN A 307 19.12 -10.46 -2.32
CA ASN A 307 20.49 -9.94 -2.23
C ASN A 307 21.32 -10.66 -1.16
N ILE A 308 20.72 -11.12 -0.06
CA ILE A 308 21.42 -11.95 0.91
C ILE A 308 21.75 -13.31 0.32
N LEU A 309 20.82 -13.96 -0.40
CA LEU A 309 21.08 -15.23 -1.07
C LEU A 309 22.13 -15.10 -2.18
N ASP A 310 22.11 -14.01 -2.94
CA ASP A 310 23.09 -13.71 -3.99
C ASP A 310 24.49 -13.41 -3.41
N ILE A 311 24.58 -12.57 -2.36
CA ILE A 311 25.82 -12.31 -1.61
C ILE A 311 26.40 -13.60 -1.00
N LEU A 312 25.53 -14.52 -0.56
CA LEU A 312 25.94 -15.82 0.00
C LEU A 312 26.17 -16.88 -1.08
N ASN A 313 25.97 -16.56 -2.36
CA ASN A 313 26.04 -17.50 -3.49
C ASN A 313 25.13 -18.74 -3.30
N ARG A 314 23.95 -18.52 -2.70
CA ARG A 314 22.93 -19.51 -2.36
C ARG A 314 21.61 -19.31 -3.12
N ALA A 315 21.67 -18.84 -4.36
CA ALA A 315 20.50 -18.73 -5.23
C ALA A 315 19.78 -20.08 -5.46
N ASP A 316 20.45 -21.21 -5.23
CA ASP A 316 19.87 -22.57 -5.22
C ASP A 316 18.73 -22.73 -4.21
N LEU A 317 18.78 -22.00 -3.10
CA LEU A 317 17.78 -22.07 -2.04
C LEU A 317 16.44 -21.40 -2.40
N MET A 318 16.40 -20.58 -3.47
CA MET A 318 15.14 -19.96 -3.93
C MET A 318 14.10 -20.99 -4.41
N TRP A 319 14.55 -22.15 -4.87
CA TRP A 319 13.70 -23.17 -5.50
C TRP A 319 13.61 -24.48 -4.72
N LEU A 320 14.44 -24.67 -3.69
CA LEU A 320 14.50 -25.92 -2.91
C LEU A 320 13.32 -26.13 -1.96
N THR A 321 12.42 -25.15 -1.78
CA THR A 321 11.16 -25.32 -1.02
C THR A 321 9.96 -25.73 -1.87
N VAL A 322 10.17 -26.10 -3.14
CA VAL A 322 9.16 -26.77 -3.96
C VAL A 322 9.59 -28.22 -4.22
N VAL A 323 9.46 -29.06 -3.18
CA VAL A 323 9.29 -30.52 -3.30
C VAL A 323 8.27 -30.97 -2.27
#